data_AF-A0A6N9UM11-F1
#
_entry.id   AF-A0A6N9UM11-F1
#
_cell.length_a   1.000
_cell.length_b   1.000
_cell.length_c   1.000
_cell.angle_alpha   90.00
_cell.angle_beta   90.00
_cell.angle_gamma   90.00
#
_symmetry.space_group_name_H-M   'P 1'
#
loop_
_entity.id
_entity.type
_entity.pdbx_description
1 polymer ?
#
loop_
_entity_poly.entity_id
_entity_poly.type
_entity_poly.pdbx_seq_one_letter_code
_entity_poly.pdbx_strand_id
1 'polypeptide(L)'
;MDAPAGPLTLTGVEFTVVQPEDRNEEHRLTVRRLTARATDGAVRPVPLPGTWTAGSELSPAPAVPGPDGAPPEPRLLDSGPPAVAYSTGLSDGSQITTLTVRLRVAQPEPAEVTAVAGDRFLDSAGARTGQRVTVPIGGHDVPVR
;
A
#
# COMPACT_ATOMS: atom_id res chain seq x y z
N MET A 1 19.72 19.94 14.90
CA MET A 1 19.93 20.39 13.50
C MET A 1 18.65 20.01 12.77
N ASP A 2 17.72 20.94 12.59
CA ASP A 2 16.48 20.69 11.85
C ASP A 2 16.76 20.93 10.37
N ALA A 3 16.91 19.85 9.59
CA ALA A 3 16.92 19.96 8.15
C ALA A 3 15.48 20.30 7.69
N PRO A 4 15.28 21.26 6.78
CA PRO A 4 13.96 21.51 6.24
C PRO A 4 13.44 20.22 5.60
N ALA A 5 12.25 19.78 6.00
CA ALA A 5 11.59 18.65 5.38
C ALA A 5 11.49 18.93 3.87
N GLY A 6 12.03 18.03 3.06
CA GLY A 6 11.91 18.11 1.60
C GLY A 6 10.44 18.12 1.16
N PRO A 7 10.18 18.29 -0.15
CA PRO A 7 8.81 18.28 -0.66
C PRO A 7 8.05 17.02 -0.22
N LEU A 8 6.89 17.22 0.40
CA LEU A 8 6.05 16.12 0.86
C LEU A 8 5.47 15.38 -0.36
N THR A 9 5.59 14.06 -0.33
CA THR A 9 5.00 13.16 -1.32
C THR A 9 3.98 12.28 -0.63
N LEU A 10 2.75 12.28 -1.14
CA LEU A 10 1.74 11.31 -0.72
C LEU A 10 2.15 9.94 -1.24
N THR A 11 2.22 8.93 -0.37
CA THR A 11 2.58 7.54 -0.75
C THR A 11 1.39 6.60 -0.71
N GLY A 12 0.32 6.97 0.01
CA GLY A 12 -0.90 6.20 0.08
C GLY A 12 -1.96 6.83 0.98
N VAL A 13 -3.16 6.31 0.88
CA VAL A 13 -4.31 6.60 1.75
C VAL A 13 -4.87 5.26 2.21
N GLU A 14 -5.16 5.14 3.49
CA GLU A 14 -5.76 3.96 4.09
C GLU A 14 -6.95 4.41 4.94
N PHE A 15 -8.02 3.62 4.91
CA PHE A 15 -9.16 3.82 5.77
C PHE A 15 -9.77 2.47 6.15
N THR A 16 -10.41 2.43 7.30
CA THR A 16 -11.00 1.22 7.88
C THR A 16 -12.46 1.48 8.21
N VAL A 17 -13.32 0.53 7.84
CA VAL A 17 -14.75 0.54 8.13
C VAL A 17 -15.15 -0.78 8.79
N VAL A 18 -16.21 -0.75 9.60
CA VAL A 18 -16.82 -1.99 10.13
C VAL A 18 -17.70 -2.60 9.05
N GLN A 19 -17.67 -3.92 8.88
CA GLN A 19 -18.57 -4.60 7.96
C GLN A 19 -20.01 -4.54 8.50
N PRO A 20 -20.99 -4.16 7.68
CA PRO A 20 -22.39 -4.20 8.07
C PRO A 20 -22.88 -5.64 8.26
N GLU A 21 -23.88 -5.84 9.11
CA GLU A 21 -24.56 -7.15 9.32
C GLU A 21 -25.83 -7.28 8.46
N ASP A 22 -26.42 -6.16 8.04
CA ASP A 22 -27.74 -6.17 7.40
C ASP A 22 -27.66 -6.39 5.89
N ARG A 23 -26.74 -5.66 5.23
CA ARG A 23 -26.58 -5.65 3.78
C ARG A 23 -25.18 -5.22 3.39
N ASN A 24 -24.71 -5.76 2.26
CA ASN A 24 -23.52 -5.22 1.60
C ASN A 24 -23.77 -3.78 1.12
N GLU A 25 -22.77 -2.91 1.27
CA GLU A 25 -22.81 -1.52 0.82
C GLU A 25 -21.72 -1.22 -0.21
N GLU A 26 -22.10 -0.49 -1.25
CA GLU A 26 -21.18 -0.01 -2.30
C GLU A 26 -20.82 1.44 -2.03
N HIS A 27 -19.52 1.73 -2.00
CA HIS A 27 -18.99 3.04 -1.62
C HIS A 27 -17.95 3.55 -2.62
N ARG A 28 -17.75 4.86 -2.60
CA ARG A 28 -16.69 5.54 -3.36
C ARG A 28 -15.93 6.50 -2.47
N LEU A 29 -14.61 6.32 -2.38
CA LEU A 29 -13.71 7.31 -1.81
C LEU A 29 -13.02 8.10 -2.93
N THR A 30 -12.91 9.41 -2.78
CA THR A 30 -12.21 10.29 -3.73
C THR A 30 -11.30 11.26 -2.98
N VAL A 31 -10.01 11.25 -3.31
CA VAL A 31 -9.01 12.19 -2.77
C VAL A 31 -9.00 13.43 -3.63
N ARG A 32 -9.76 14.47 -3.24
CA ARG A 32 -9.92 15.69 -4.04
C ARG A 32 -8.77 16.68 -3.87
N ARG A 33 -8.24 16.79 -2.65
CA ARG A 33 -7.20 17.75 -2.29
C ARG A 33 -6.49 17.26 -1.04
N LEU A 34 -5.16 17.40 -1.02
CA LEU A 34 -4.34 17.22 0.17
C LEU A 34 -3.56 18.51 0.45
N THR A 35 -3.49 18.89 1.71
CA THR A 35 -2.72 20.04 2.18
C THR A 35 -1.95 19.67 3.42
N ALA A 36 -0.75 20.22 3.58
CA ALA A 36 0.06 20.10 4.78
C ALA A 36 0.20 21.46 5.45
N ARG A 37 0.29 21.46 6.77
CA ARG A 37 0.60 22.65 7.55
C ARG A 37 2.07 22.61 7.95
N ALA A 38 2.83 23.60 7.54
CA ALA A 38 4.24 23.74 7.90
C ALA A 38 4.38 24.33 9.32
N THR A 39 5.59 24.22 9.88
CA THR A 39 5.92 24.71 11.23
C THR A 39 5.74 26.23 11.36
N ASP A 40 5.86 26.96 10.25
CA ASP A 40 5.55 28.40 10.12
C ASP A 40 4.03 28.70 10.17
N GLY A 41 3.19 27.67 10.29
CA GLY A 41 1.73 27.75 10.27
C GLY A 41 1.11 27.83 8.88
N ALA A 42 1.91 27.94 7.81
CA ALA A 42 1.44 28.07 6.44
C ALA A 42 0.83 26.75 5.93
N VAL A 43 -0.29 26.84 5.23
CA VAL A 43 -0.94 25.70 4.57
C VAL A 43 -0.46 25.62 3.13
N ARG A 44 0.12 24.49 2.75
CA ARG A 44 0.70 24.25 1.43
C ARG A 44 0.00 23.06 0.76
N PRO A 45 -0.33 23.14 -0.54
CA PRO A 45 -0.89 22.01 -1.27
C PRO A 45 0.16 20.88 -1.39
N VAL A 46 -0.31 19.64 -1.29
CA VAL A 46 0.50 18.45 -1.59
C VAL A 46 0.03 17.90 -2.94
N PRO A 47 0.90 17.83 -3.96
CA PRO A 47 0.54 17.26 -5.26
C PRO A 47 0.07 15.81 -5.11
N LEU A 48 -1.01 15.46 -5.82
CA LEU A 48 -1.50 14.09 -5.86
C LEU A 48 -0.80 13.34 -7.00
N PRO A 49 -0.22 12.15 -6.74
CA PRO A 49 0.37 11.32 -7.79
C PRO A 49 -0.64 10.84 -8.82
N GLY A 50 -0.17 10.53 -10.04
CA GLY A 50 -1.03 10.12 -11.17
C GLY A 50 -1.35 8.62 -11.22
N THR A 51 -0.47 7.77 -10.69
CA THR A 51 -0.61 6.31 -10.79
C THR A 51 -0.82 5.68 -9.42
N TRP A 52 -1.87 4.90 -9.28
CA TRP A 52 -2.30 4.29 -8.03
C TRP A 52 -2.53 2.79 -8.21
N THR A 53 -2.49 2.07 -7.09
CA THR A 53 -3.00 0.71 -6.92
C THR A 53 -4.01 0.72 -5.78
N ALA A 54 -4.96 -0.21 -5.80
CA ALA A 54 -5.94 -0.38 -4.74
C ALA A 54 -5.95 -1.83 -4.25
N GLY A 55 -6.26 -2.02 -2.98
CA GLY A 55 -6.43 -3.33 -2.38
C GLY A 55 -7.20 -3.24 -1.07
N SER A 56 -7.63 -4.37 -0.54
CA SER A 56 -8.34 -4.42 0.75
C SER A 56 -7.96 -5.63 1.57
N GLU A 57 -8.15 -5.50 2.87
CA GLU A 57 -7.86 -6.54 3.86
C GLU A 57 -8.96 -6.57 4.92
N LEU A 58 -9.45 -7.77 5.24
CA LEU A 58 -10.37 -7.99 6.34
C LEU A 58 -9.61 -8.30 7.63
N SER A 59 -10.10 -7.76 8.74
CA SER A 59 -9.61 -8.07 10.08
C SER A 59 -10.78 -8.34 11.03
N PRO A 60 -10.88 -9.54 11.63
CA PRO A 60 -9.96 -10.65 11.46
C PRO A 60 -10.04 -11.26 10.05
N ALA A 61 -8.96 -11.91 9.62
CA ALA A 61 -8.94 -12.62 8.35
C ALA A 61 -9.98 -13.76 8.36
N PRO A 62 -10.69 -14.02 7.24
CA PRO A 62 -11.70 -15.06 7.18
C PRO A 62 -11.08 -16.44 7.44
N ALA A 63 -11.80 -17.29 8.18
CA ALA A 63 -11.34 -18.63 8.56
C ALA A 63 -11.25 -19.60 7.37
N VAL A 64 -12.00 -19.34 6.28
CA VAL A 64 -11.96 -20.11 5.03
C VAL A 64 -11.63 -19.16 3.88
N PRO A 65 -10.60 -19.44 3.05
CA PRO A 65 -10.39 -18.74 1.80
C PRO A 65 -11.53 -19.08 0.83
N GLY A 66 -12.42 -18.13 0.55
CA GLY A 66 -13.57 -18.33 -0.33
C GLY A 66 -14.47 -17.09 -0.45
N PRO A 67 -15.43 -17.10 -1.39
CA PRO A 67 -16.29 -15.95 -1.69
C PRO A 67 -17.37 -15.65 -0.64
N ASP A 68 -17.50 -16.47 0.40
CA ASP A 68 -18.53 -16.29 1.42
C ASP A 68 -18.03 -15.26 2.46
N GLY A 69 -18.33 -13.99 2.20
CA GLY A 69 -18.15 -12.85 3.11
C GLY A 69 -17.06 -11.83 2.72
N ALA A 70 -16.09 -12.24 1.90
CA ALA A 70 -15.02 -11.34 1.45
C ALA A 70 -15.50 -10.44 0.30
N PRO A 71 -15.38 -9.10 0.39
CA PRO A 71 -15.73 -8.22 -0.70
C PRO A 71 -14.79 -8.42 -1.90
N PRO A 72 -15.26 -8.13 -3.13
CA PRO A 72 -14.37 -8.09 -4.30
C PRO A 72 -13.26 -7.05 -4.12
N GLU A 73 -12.17 -7.23 -4.85
CA GLU A 73 -11.06 -6.30 -4.82
C GLU A 73 -11.52 -4.87 -5.21
N PRO A 74 -11.10 -3.83 -4.45
CA PRO A 74 -11.46 -2.46 -4.76
C PRO A 74 -10.97 -2.03 -6.13
N ARG A 75 -11.82 -1.31 -6.87
CA ARG A 75 -11.51 -0.89 -8.24
C ARG A 75 -11.14 0.58 -8.29
N LEU A 76 -10.00 0.90 -8.88
CA LEU A 76 -9.63 2.28 -9.21
C LEU A 76 -10.55 2.84 -10.29
N LEU A 77 -10.83 4.14 -10.20
CA LEU A 77 -11.65 4.85 -11.17
C LEU A 77 -10.77 5.78 -12.00
N ASP A 78 -10.81 5.62 -13.32
CA ASP A 78 -9.90 6.29 -14.27
C ASP A 78 -10.27 7.77 -14.56
N SER A 79 -11.34 8.29 -13.97
CA SER A 79 -11.84 9.63 -14.26
C SER A 79 -11.75 10.57 -13.06
N GLY A 80 -10.94 11.64 -13.19
CA GLY A 80 -10.87 12.73 -12.20
C GLY A 80 -9.79 12.51 -11.13
N PRO A 81 -9.94 13.12 -9.93
CA PRO A 81 -9.01 12.90 -8.82
C PRO A 81 -8.96 11.42 -8.42
N PRO A 82 -7.85 10.96 -7.80
CA PRO A 82 -7.70 9.56 -7.38
C PRO A 82 -8.92 9.08 -6.60
N ALA A 83 -9.54 8.01 -7.09
CA ALA A 83 -10.76 7.47 -6.53
C ALA A 83 -10.80 5.94 -6.60
N VAL A 84 -11.43 5.33 -5.61
CA VAL A 84 -11.66 3.90 -5.51
C VAL A 84 -13.14 3.63 -5.29
N ALA A 85 -13.68 2.63 -5.96
CA ALA A 85 -14.95 2.01 -5.64
C ALA A 85 -14.69 0.72 -4.85
N TYR A 86 -15.42 0.52 -3.77
CA TYR A 86 -15.28 -0.67 -2.93
C TYR A 86 -16.65 -1.12 -2.39
N SER A 87 -16.73 -2.40 -2.11
CA SER A 87 -17.85 -3.06 -1.44
C SER A 87 -17.42 -3.36 0.00
N THR A 88 -18.31 -3.17 0.97
CA THR A 88 -18.01 -3.50 2.37
C THR A 88 -17.98 -5.00 2.61
N GLY A 89 -18.62 -5.78 1.75
CA GLY A 89 -19.02 -7.16 2.07
C GLY A 89 -20.10 -7.17 3.15
N LEU A 90 -20.36 -8.35 3.69
CA LEU A 90 -21.38 -8.59 4.72
C LEU A 90 -20.76 -9.41 5.84
N SER A 91 -20.94 -8.97 7.09
CA SER A 91 -20.55 -9.73 8.27
C SER A 91 -21.50 -10.92 8.47
N ASP A 92 -20.98 -12.03 9.00
CA ASP A 92 -21.80 -13.18 9.42
C ASP A 92 -22.39 -13.02 10.84
N GLY A 93 -22.10 -11.89 11.51
CA GLY A 93 -22.56 -11.58 12.86
C GLY A 93 -21.87 -12.40 13.97
N SER A 94 -20.93 -13.28 13.63
CA SER A 94 -20.19 -14.08 14.61
C SER A 94 -19.20 -13.25 15.42
N GLN A 95 -18.68 -12.18 14.81
CA GLN A 95 -17.71 -11.25 15.38
C GLN A 95 -17.71 -9.91 14.64
N ILE A 96 -17.12 -8.89 15.26
CA ILE A 96 -16.88 -7.60 14.61
C ILE A 96 -15.75 -7.77 13.61
N THR A 97 -16.06 -7.59 12.33
CA THR A 97 -15.09 -7.61 11.24
C THR A 97 -14.94 -6.21 10.67
N THR A 98 -13.71 -5.83 10.36
CA THR A 98 -13.37 -4.56 9.72
C THR A 98 -12.77 -4.79 8.35
N LEU A 99 -13.08 -3.89 7.42
CA LEU A 99 -12.48 -3.82 6.09
C LEU A 99 -11.55 -2.62 6.05
N THR A 100 -10.28 -2.86 5.81
CA THR A 100 -9.29 -1.82 5.51
C THR A 100 -9.11 -1.74 4.01
N VAL A 101 -9.34 -0.57 3.42
CA VAL A 101 -9.11 -0.31 2.00
C VAL A 101 -7.89 0.60 1.87
N ARG A 102 -6.99 0.21 0.97
CA ARG A 102 -5.70 0.87 0.75
C ARG A 102 -5.61 1.36 -0.68
N LEU A 103 -5.30 2.65 -0.84
CA LEU A 103 -4.87 3.26 -2.09
C LEU A 103 -3.39 3.54 -1.94
N ARG A 104 -2.55 2.91 -2.75
CA ARG A 104 -1.09 3.12 -2.73
C ARG A 104 -0.66 3.78 -4.03
N VAL A 105 0.32 4.66 -3.94
CA VAL A 105 0.94 5.23 -5.13
C VAL A 105 1.84 4.16 -5.73
N ALA A 106 1.72 3.93 -7.03
CA ALA A 106 2.58 2.97 -7.71
C ALA A 106 4.04 3.42 -7.57
N GLN A 107 4.84 2.62 -6.89
CA GLN A 107 6.27 2.86 -6.76
C GLN A 107 7.00 2.10 -7.87
N PRO A 108 8.05 2.68 -8.48
CA PRO A 108 8.89 1.94 -9.40
C PRO A 108 9.49 0.73 -8.68
N GLU A 109 9.71 -0.35 -9.43
CA GLU A 109 10.44 -1.50 -8.90
C GLU A 109 11.79 -1.03 -8.36
N PRO A 110 12.21 -1.50 -7.17
CA PRO A 110 13.52 -1.15 -6.62
C PRO A 110 14.61 -1.39 -7.65
N ALA A 111 15.43 -0.37 -7.91
CA ALA A 111 16.56 -0.52 -8.81
C ALA A 111 17.50 -1.62 -8.30
N GLU A 112 18.04 -2.40 -9.22
CA GLU A 112 19.08 -3.39 -8.90
C GLU A 112 20.28 -2.67 -8.29
N VAL A 113 20.71 -3.12 -7.11
CA VAL A 113 21.85 -2.54 -6.40
C VAL A 113 23.11 -3.36 -6.70
N THR A 114 24.17 -2.69 -7.15
CA THR A 114 25.49 -3.32 -7.25
C THR A 114 26.01 -3.64 -5.85
N ALA A 115 26.18 -4.92 -5.53
CA ALA A 115 26.69 -5.37 -4.25
C ALA A 115 28.20 -5.67 -4.33
N VAL A 116 28.89 -5.59 -3.19
CA VAL A 116 30.28 -6.05 -3.04
C VAL A 116 30.27 -7.19 -2.03
N ALA A 117 30.76 -8.34 -2.45
CA ALA A 117 30.92 -9.53 -1.63
C ALA A 117 32.34 -10.08 -1.77
N GLY A 118 32.89 -10.62 -0.68
CA GLY A 118 34.14 -11.38 -0.74
C GLY A 118 33.91 -12.80 -1.25
N ASP A 119 34.92 -13.40 -1.87
CA ASP A 119 34.84 -14.73 -2.48
C ASP A 119 34.31 -15.79 -1.50
N ARG A 120 34.79 -15.78 -0.24
CA ARG A 120 34.32 -16.70 0.79
C ARG A 120 32.82 -16.60 1.08
N PHE A 121 32.26 -15.39 1.00
CA PHE A 121 30.82 -15.19 1.19
C PHE A 121 30.03 -15.76 0.01
N LEU A 122 30.48 -15.52 -1.22
CA LEU A 122 29.87 -16.07 -2.43
C LEU A 122 29.86 -17.60 -2.42
N ASP A 123 30.98 -18.22 -2.04
CA ASP A 123 31.08 -19.69 -1.91
C ASP A 123 30.10 -20.24 -0.86
N SER A 124 30.01 -19.57 0.30
CA SER A 124 29.13 -20.00 1.40
C SER A 124 27.66 -19.83 1.06
N ALA A 125 27.31 -18.80 0.28
CA ALA A 125 25.96 -18.51 -0.17
C ALA A 125 25.54 -19.30 -1.43
N GLY A 126 26.47 -20.02 -2.07
CA GLY A 126 26.22 -20.67 -3.35
C GLY A 126 25.95 -19.69 -4.50
N ALA A 127 26.48 -18.47 -4.41
CA ALA A 127 26.29 -17.39 -5.37
C ALA A 127 27.55 -17.16 -6.21
N ARG A 128 27.44 -16.42 -7.32
CA ARG A 128 28.56 -16.05 -8.20
C ARG A 128 28.53 -14.57 -8.54
N THR A 129 29.68 -13.98 -8.82
CA THR A 129 29.78 -12.61 -9.32
C THR A 129 28.91 -12.43 -10.58
N GLY A 130 28.07 -11.39 -10.59
CA GLY A 130 27.14 -11.11 -11.68
C GLY A 130 25.83 -11.90 -11.63
N GLN A 131 25.64 -12.79 -10.65
CA GLN A 131 24.37 -13.45 -10.39
C GLN A 131 23.43 -12.50 -9.63
N ARG A 132 22.22 -12.32 -10.15
CA ARG A 132 21.17 -11.59 -9.42
C ARG A 132 20.65 -12.43 -8.26
N VAL A 133 20.61 -11.84 -7.06
CA VAL A 133 20.07 -12.46 -5.85
C VAL A 133 19.16 -11.47 -5.12
N THR A 134 18.15 -11.99 -4.41
CA THR A 134 17.25 -11.17 -3.59
C THR A 134 17.72 -11.18 -2.15
N VAL A 135 17.91 -10.00 -1.55
CA VAL A 135 18.41 -9.83 -0.18
C VAL A 135 17.40 -9.03 0.64
N PRO A 136 17.01 -9.50 1.85
CA PRO A 136 16.15 -8.74 2.73
C PRO A 136 16.93 -7.56 3.36
N ILE A 137 16.51 -6.32 3.08
CA ILE A 137 17.08 -5.10 3.65
C ILE A 137 15.95 -4.27 4.23
N GLY A 138 15.98 -4.01 5.54
CA GLY A 138 14.93 -3.23 6.21
C GLY A 138 13.52 -3.84 6.11
N GLY A 139 13.41 -5.16 5.99
CA GLY A 139 12.14 -5.86 5.81
C GLY A 139 11.62 -5.87 4.37
N HIS A 140 12.41 -5.38 3.40
CA HIS A 140 12.07 -5.38 1.98
C HIS A 140 13.00 -6.29 1.19
N ASP A 141 12.46 -6.98 0.20
CA ASP A 141 13.23 -7.78 -0.76
C ASP A 141 13.90 -6.87 -1.79
N VAL A 142 15.23 -6.82 -1.77
CA VAL A 142 16.02 -5.96 -2.66
C VAL A 142 16.80 -6.83 -3.65
N PRO A 143 16.62 -6.64 -4.97
CA PRO A 143 17.45 -7.31 -5.96
C PRO A 143 18.85 -6.69 -5.97
N VAL A 144 19.87 -7.54 -5.83
CA VAL A 144 21.28 -7.15 -5.92
C VAL A 144 22.02 -8.01 -6.94
N ARG A 145 23.10 -7.47 -7.49
CA ARG A 145 24.00 -8.17 -8.44
C ARG A 145 25.46 -7.86 -8.15
#